data_AF-A0A7K4GY21-F1
#
_entry.id   AF-A0A7K4GY21-F1
#
_cell.length_a   1.000
_cell.length_b   1.000
_cell.length_c   1.000
_cell.angle_alpha   90.00
_cell.angle_beta   90.00
_cell.angle_gamma   90.00
#
_symmetry.space_group_name_H-M   'P 1'
#
loop_
_entity.id
_entity.type
_entity.pdbx_description
1 polymer ?
#
loop_
_entity_poly.entity_id
_entity_poly.type
_entity_poly.pdbx_seq_one_letter_code
_entity_poly.pdbx_strand_id
1 'polypeptide(L)' 'MTIIMIFDYFDGIEEAIEFLIALGSIIGMLGLIVGILGWLFLGQFQRHKMIGVIIVSIVLLGVCGLYTGTRYFRI' A
#
# COMPACT_ATOMS: atom_id res chain seq x y z
N MET A 1 -2.92 24.97 28.06
CA MET A 1 -3.05 24.65 26.62
C MET A 1 -1.93 23.65 26.29
N THR A 2 -2.00 22.42 26.80
CA THR A 2 -0.77 21.59 26.91
C THR A 2 -0.95 20.09 26.76
N ILE A 3 -2.12 19.49 27.00
CA ILE A 3 -2.34 18.04 26.85
C ILE A 3 -3.43 17.76 25.80
N ILE A 4 -4.58 18.45 25.89
CA ILE A 4 -5.72 18.28 24.97
C ILE A 4 -5.33 18.54 23.50
N MET A 5 -4.58 19.62 23.22
CA MET A 5 -4.12 19.91 21.86
C MET A 5 -3.08 18.92 21.33
N ILE A 6 -2.33 18.25 22.22
CA ILE A 6 -1.39 17.21 21.82
C ILE A 6 -2.16 15.96 21.39
N PHE A 7 -3.22 15.60 22.13
CA PHE A 7 -4.12 14.50 21.75
C PHE A 7 -4.85 14.77 20.43
N ASP A 8 -5.41 15.96 20.22
CA ASP A 8 -6.03 16.32 18.92
C ASP A 8 -5.05 16.21 17.73
N TYR A 9 -3.79 16.57 17.95
CA TYR A 9 -2.75 16.44 16.92
C TYR A 9 -2.41 14.97 16.63
N PHE A 10 -2.37 14.13 17.67
CA PHE A 10 -2.14 12.69 17.51
C PHE A 10 -3.31 11.99 16.84
N ASP A 11 -4.56 12.36 17.17
CA ASP A 11 -5.76 11.84 16.50
C ASP A 11 -5.75 12.19 15.00
N GLY A 12 -5.44 13.44 14.65
CA GLY A 12 -5.32 13.85 13.25
C GLY A 12 -4.18 13.13 12.50
N ILE A 13 -3.08 12.80 13.19
CA ILE A 13 -2.00 11.98 12.62
C ILE A 13 -2.44 10.54 12.43
N GLU A 14 -3.16 9.95 13.39
CA GLU A 14 -3.66 8.58 13.27
C GLU A 14 -4.58 8.43 12.07
N GLU A 15 -5.52 9.37 11.89
CA GLU A 15 -6.42 9.40 10.73
C GLU A 15 -5.67 9.53 9.40
N ALA A 16 -4.64 10.38 9.37
CA ALA A 16 -3.80 10.54 8.19
C ALA A 16 -2.98 9.27 7.88
N ILE A 17 -2.46 8.58 8.90
CA ILE A 17 -1.74 7.32 8.75
C ILE A 17 -2.67 6.23 8.22
N GLU A 18 -3.88 6.12 8.76
CA GLU A 18 -4.90 5.18 8.25
C GLU A 18 -5.20 5.41 6.78
N PHE A 19 -5.40 6.68 6.40
CA PHE A 19 -5.63 7.04 5.01
C PHE A 19 -4.43 6.69 4.11
N LEU A 20 -3.20 6.95 4.58
CA LEU A 20 -1.97 6.61 3.85
C LEU A 20 -1.83 5.10 3.64
N ILE A 21 -2.20 4.31 4.65
CA ILE A 21 -2.17 2.85 4.58
C ILE A 21 -3.23 2.33 3.59
N ALA A 22 -4.45 2.87 3.63
CA ALA A 22 -5.49 2.51 2.67
C ALA A 22 -5.07 2.85 1.24
N LEU A 23 -4.53 4.05 1.01
CA LEU A 23 -3.97 4.45 -0.29
C LEU A 23 -2.81 3.55 -0.72
N GLY A 24 -1.90 3.23 0.19
CA GLY A 24 -0.78 2.31 -0.07
C GLY A 24 -1.25 0.93 -0.52
N SER A 25 -2.33 0.41 0.06
CA SER A 25 -2.93 -0.85 -0.36
C SER A 25 -3.53 -0.77 -1.77
N ILE A 26 -4.22 0.33 -2.11
CA ILE A 26 -4.79 0.53 -3.46
C ILE A 26 -3.67 0.62 -4.50
N ILE A 27 -2.62 1.42 -4.21
CA ILE A 27 -1.46 1.57 -5.10
C ILE A 27 -0.73 0.24 -5.25
N GLY A 28 -0.54 -0.52 -4.17
CA GLY A 28 0.05 -1.85 -4.23
C GLY A 28 -0.76 -2.80 -5.11
N MET A 29 -2.10 -2.78 -5.00
CA MET A 29 -2.97 -3.63 -5.81
C MET A 29 -2.91 -3.25 -7.30
N LEU A 30 -2.98 -1.95 -7.61
CA LEU A 30 -2.86 -1.46 -8.99
C LEU A 30 -1.48 -1.75 -9.58
N GLY A 31 -0.41 -1.54 -8.80
CA GLY A 31 0.96 -1.86 -9.20
C GLY A 31 1.15 -3.35 -9.49
N LEU A 32 0.51 -4.22 -8.71
CA LEU A 32 0.57 -5.67 -8.92
C LEU A 32 -0.17 -6.06 -10.21
N ILE A 33 -1.36 -5.50 -10.46
CA ILE A 33 -2.12 -5.71 -11.70
C ILE A 33 -1.31 -5.25 -12.92
N VAL A 34 -0.75 -4.04 -12.88
CA VAL A 34 0.09 -3.50 -13.97
C VAL A 34 1.36 -4.32 -14.14
N GLY A 35 1.97 -4.77 -13.03
CA GLY A 35 3.14 -5.65 -13.03
C GLY A 35 2.87 -6.96 -13.76
N ILE A 36 1.74 -7.62 -13.46
CA ILE A 36 1.33 -8.88 -14.11
C ILE A 36 0.98 -8.66 -15.57
N LEU A 37 0.18 -7.63 -15.90
CA LEU A 37 -0.17 -7.30 -17.28
C LEU A 37 1.09 -7.02 -18.09
N GLY A 38 2.00 -6.19 -17.56
CA GLY A 38 3.23 -5.89 -18.25
C GLY A 38 4.14 -7.10 -18.40
N TRP A 39 4.14 -8.03 -17.43
CA TRP A 39 4.85 -9.31 -17.58
C TRP A 39 4.28 -10.15 -18.74
N LEU A 40 2.96 -10.25 -18.83
CA LEU A 40 2.28 -11.08 -19.83
C LEU A 40 2.40 -10.48 -21.24
N PHE A 41 2.26 -9.16 -21.38
CA PHE A 41 2.17 -8.48 -22.68
C PHE A 41 3.49 -7.90 -23.20
N LEU A 42 4.49 -7.59 -22.35
CA LEU A 42 5.78 -7.06 -22.83
C LEU A 42 6.79 -8.17 -23.15
N GLY A 43 7.59 -7.92 -24.19
CA GLY A 43 8.67 -8.79 -24.64
C GLY A 43 9.78 -9.01 -23.61
N GLN A 44 10.58 -10.07 -23.79
CA GLN A 44 11.54 -10.59 -22.79
C GLN A 44 12.44 -9.53 -22.14
N PHE A 45 12.91 -8.52 -22.90
CA PHE A 45 13.84 -7.50 -22.39
C PHE A 45 13.23 -6.58 -21.32
N GLN A 46 11.91 -6.38 -21.31
CA GLN A 46 11.22 -5.50 -20.36
C GLN A 46 10.77 -6.25 -19.10
N ARG A 47 10.69 -7.59 -19.14
CA ARG A 47 10.21 -8.42 -18.03
C ARG A 47 11.06 -8.27 -16.77
N HIS A 48 12.36 -8.06 -16.92
CA HIS A 48 13.26 -7.92 -15.77
C HIS A 48 12.98 -6.67 -14.94
N LYS A 49 12.56 -5.57 -15.58
CA LYS A 49 12.11 -4.36 -14.88
C LYS A 49 10.74 -4.55 -14.22
N MET A 50 9.86 -5.34 -14.84
CA MET A 50 8.52 -5.62 -14.30
C MET A 50 8.54 -6.55 -13.09
N ILE A 51 9.55 -7.44 -12.96
CA ILE A 51 9.79 -8.20 -11.71
C ILE A 51 9.92 -7.26 -10.52
N GLY A 52 10.69 -6.17 -10.67
CA GLY A 52 10.87 -5.18 -9.59
C GLY A 52 9.55 -4.55 -9.16
N VAL A 53 8.70 -4.17 -10.12
CA VAL A 53 7.37 -3.60 -9.86
C VAL A 53 6.48 -4.57 -9.09
N ILE A 54 6.47 -5.85 -9.48
CA ILE A 54 5.70 -6.89 -8.78
C ILE A 54 6.19 -7.07 -7.35
N ILE A 55 7.51 -7.16 -7.12
CA ILE A 55 8.07 -7.34 -5.78
C ILE A 55 7.70 -6.17 -4.87
N VAL A 56 7.90 -4.93 -5.33
CA VAL A 56 7.55 -3.73 -4.57
C VAL A 56 6.06 -3.69 -4.25
N SER A 57 5.22 -4.09 -5.21
CA SER A 57 3.76 -4.14 -5.03
C SER A 57 3.34 -5.20 -4.00
N ILE A 58 3.99 -6.38 -3.98
CA ILE A 58 3.76 -7.42 -2.97
C ILE A 58 4.16 -6.93 -1.58
N VAL A 59 5.31 -6.25 -1.45
CA VAL A 59 5.73 -5.68 -0.16
C VAL A 59 4.76 -4.61 0.31
N LEU A 60 4.31 -3.71 -0.58
CA LEU A 60 3.29 -2.70 -0.28
C LEU A 60 1.98 -3.34 0.19
N LEU A 61 1.50 -4.37 -0.50
CA LEU A 61 0.31 -5.11 -0.08
C LEU A 61 0.52 -5.89 1.22
N GLY A 62 1.72 -6.41 1.47
CA GLY A 62 2.06 -7.05 2.73
C GLY A 62 1.98 -6.08 3.90
N VAL A 63 2.58 -4.90 3.79
CA VAL A 63 2.59 -3.93 4.89
C VAL A 63 1.25 -3.20 5.01
N CYS A 64 0.75 -2.64 3.92
CA CYS A 64 -0.46 -1.83 3.92
C CYS A 64 -1.73 -2.68 3.83
N GLY A 65 -1.74 -3.71 2.99
CA GLY A 65 -2.90 -4.56 2.76
C GLY A 65 -3.22 -5.49 3.93
N LEU A 66 -2.22 -6.07 4.61
CA LEU A 66 -2.47 -6.87 5.82
C LEU A 66 -2.96 -6.00 6.98
N TYR A 67 -2.42 -4.79 7.14
CA TYR A 67 -2.92 -3.83 8.13
C TYR A 67 -4.37 -3.45 7.85
N THR A 68 -4.71 -3.14 6.59
CA THR A 68 -6.08 -2.81 6.20
C THR A 68 -7.01 -4.03 6.36
N GLY A 69 -6.56 -5.24 5.98
CA GLY A 69 -7.34 -6.47 6.11
C GLY A 69 -7.64 -6.86 7.56
N THR A 70 -6.66 -6.76 8.44
CA THR A 70 -6.86 -7.04 9.88
C THR A 70 -7.74 -5.98 10.55
N ARG A 71 -7.55 -4.69 10.22
CA ARG A 71 -8.28 -3.58 10.84
C ARG A 71 -9.72 -3.45 10.35
N TYR A 72 -9.98 -3.66 9.06
CA TYR A 72 -11.31 -3.48 8.46
C TYR A 72 -12.07 -4.79 8.22
N PHE A 73 -11.39 -5.89 7.90
CA PHE A 73 -12.04 -7.18 7.60
C PHE A 73 -11.98 -8.21 8.73
N ARG A 74 -11.28 -7.92 9.86
CA ARG A 74 -11.18 -8.80 11.05
C ARG A 74 -10.93 -10.28 10.67
N ILE A 75 -9.95 -10.51 9.80
CA ILE A 75 -9.48 -11.87 9.45
C ILE A 75 -8.66 -12.45 10.60
#